data_AF-X0B3I7-F1
#
_entry.id   AF-X0B3I7-F1
#
_cell.length_a   1.000
_cell.length_b   1.000
_cell.length_c   1.000
_cell.angle_alpha   90.00
_cell.angle_beta   90.00
_cell.angle_gamma   90.00
#
_symmetry.space_group_name_H-M   'P 1'
#
loop_
_entity.id
_entity.type
_entity.pdbx_description
1 polymer ?
#
loop_
_entity_poly.entity_id
_entity_poly.type
_entity_poly.pdbx_seq_one_letter_code
_entity_poly.pdbx_strand_id
1 'polypeptide(L)'
;MSLSRTLARPLRSLLVRSTPSLYKPCVRTIATAQASVSTSGSPKKLKALTQEQRDFLDSALRVNQAGELAAVLIYAAQSPILLRSKPHLRKLMTHMYDQEDGHFKTFNGLIHKHRIRPTALYPLWSVMATGLGWSTAMLGYEAAMACTEAVETEIGGHYNEQIRTLLEMITQWEAEGYEVGEELSDLVKTLRVIRDEELEHLDHAVEHDAQKAEPHWLLTGVIRAGCRGAIWVSEKV
;
A
#
# COMPACT_ATOMS: atom_id res chain seq x y z
N MET A 1 59.89 -0.16 -25.58
CA MET A 1 60.33 0.50 -26.83
C MET A 1 59.09 0.70 -27.70
N SER A 2 58.35 1.78 -27.49
CA SER A 2 58.32 3.00 -28.33
C SER A 2 58.01 2.72 -29.81
N LEU A 3 56.88 3.23 -30.32
CA LEU A 3 56.89 4.45 -31.13
C LEU A 3 55.47 4.95 -31.45
N SER A 4 55.21 6.15 -30.96
CA SER A 4 54.14 7.07 -31.34
C SER A 4 54.23 7.48 -32.80
N ARG A 5 53.08 7.82 -33.42
CA ARG A 5 53.02 8.86 -34.46
C ARG A 5 51.77 9.74 -34.30
N THR A 6 52.01 10.90 -33.72
CA THR A 6 51.28 12.16 -33.82
C THR A 6 51.32 12.70 -35.24
N LEU A 7 50.37 13.58 -35.60
CA LEU A 7 50.43 14.77 -36.49
C LEU A 7 48.99 15.11 -36.91
N ALA A 8 48.51 16.33 -37.12
CA ALA A 8 48.76 17.69 -36.66
C ALA A 8 47.61 18.56 -37.25
N ARG A 9 47.28 19.65 -36.55
CA ARG A 9 46.31 20.73 -36.88
C ARG A 9 46.72 21.54 -38.14
N PRO A 10 45.83 22.36 -38.78
CA PRO A 10 45.58 23.77 -38.34
C PRO A 10 44.15 24.33 -38.65
N LEU A 11 43.51 25.12 -37.77
CA LEU A 11 43.39 26.61 -37.61
C LEU A 11 42.29 27.35 -38.42
N ARG A 12 41.41 28.04 -37.66
CA ARG A 12 40.79 29.39 -37.82
C ARG A 12 40.41 29.88 -39.23
N SER A 13 39.21 30.37 -39.50
CA SER A 13 38.61 31.67 -39.08
C SER A 13 37.36 31.82 -39.96
N LEU A 14 36.20 32.31 -39.52
CA LEU A 14 35.83 33.73 -39.63
C LEU A 14 34.44 33.92 -39.03
N LEU A 15 34.32 34.95 -38.20
CA LEU A 15 33.08 35.54 -37.71
C LEU A 15 32.31 36.19 -38.87
N VAL A 16 31.02 35.86 -39.01
CA VAL A 16 30.05 36.71 -39.70
C VAL A 16 28.91 37.00 -38.74
N ARG A 17 28.77 38.28 -38.42
CA ARG A 17 27.78 38.88 -37.53
C ARG A 17 26.57 39.25 -38.38
N SER A 18 25.49 38.46 -38.29
CA SER A 18 24.22 38.79 -38.95
C SER A 18 23.28 39.48 -37.96
N THR A 19 22.85 40.68 -38.32
CA THR A 19 21.87 41.51 -37.62
C THR A 19 20.46 40.90 -37.69
N PRO A 20 19.62 41.02 -36.63
CA PRO A 20 18.25 40.54 -36.69
C PRO A 20 17.36 41.53 -37.44
N SER A 21 16.74 41.06 -38.53
CA SER A 21 15.68 41.75 -39.26
C SER A 21 14.36 41.62 -38.50
N LEU A 22 13.80 42.75 -38.07
CA LEU A 22 12.49 42.86 -37.46
C LEU A 22 11.42 42.78 -38.55
N TYR A 23 10.88 41.60 -38.80
CA TYR A 23 9.60 41.41 -39.47
C TYR A 23 8.64 40.70 -38.53
N LYS A 24 7.63 41.44 -38.04
CA LYS A 24 6.50 40.91 -37.27
C LYS A 24 5.35 40.57 -38.25
N PRO A 25 4.97 39.30 -38.44
CA PRO A 25 3.71 38.99 -39.10
C PRO A 25 2.56 39.22 -38.12
N CYS A 26 1.59 40.04 -38.53
CA CYS A 26 0.32 40.20 -37.82
C CYS A 26 -0.51 38.92 -37.98
N VAL A 27 -0.47 38.03 -37.00
CA VAL A 27 -1.36 36.86 -36.93
C VAL A 27 -2.66 37.29 -36.27
N ARG A 28 -3.72 37.40 -37.07
CA ARG A 28 -5.08 37.66 -36.63
C ARG A 28 -5.59 36.41 -35.91
N THR A 29 -5.55 36.42 -34.58
CA THR A 29 -6.08 35.33 -33.75
C THR A 29 -7.60 35.43 -33.75
N ILE A 30 -8.28 34.39 -34.25
CA ILE A 30 -9.73 34.24 -34.12
C ILE A 30 -9.98 33.81 -32.67
N ALA A 31 -10.57 34.69 -31.88
CA ALA A 31 -11.00 34.38 -30.51
C ALA A 31 -12.22 33.46 -30.57
N THR A 32 -12.02 32.16 -30.37
CA THR A 32 -13.09 31.24 -30.00
C THR A 32 -13.41 31.46 -28.52
N ALA A 33 -14.58 32.06 -28.25
CA ALA A 33 -15.12 32.15 -26.89
C ALA A 33 -15.41 30.73 -26.38
N GLN A 34 -14.55 30.22 -25.50
CA GLN A 34 -14.90 29.08 -24.66
C GLN A 34 -15.87 29.58 -23.59
N ALA A 35 -17.14 29.16 -23.70
CA ALA A 35 -18.10 29.31 -22.63
C ALA A 35 -17.58 28.55 -21.41
N SER A 36 -17.19 29.27 -20.36
CA SER A 36 -16.94 28.70 -19.05
C SER A 36 -18.27 28.16 -18.51
N VAL A 37 -18.41 26.84 -18.49
CA VAL A 37 -19.47 26.16 -17.74
C VAL A 37 -19.16 26.39 -16.26
N SER A 38 -19.78 27.44 -15.72
CA SER A 38 -19.82 27.68 -14.28
C SER A 38 -20.62 26.56 -13.64
N THR A 39 -19.94 25.59 -13.02
CA THR A 39 -20.57 24.61 -12.14
C THR A 39 -21.09 25.34 -10.90
N SER A 40 -22.33 25.85 -10.98
CA SER A 40 -23.07 26.39 -9.84
C SER A 40 -23.56 25.24 -8.96
N GLY A 41 -22.64 24.60 -8.25
CA GLY A 41 -22.98 23.70 -7.14
C GLY A 41 -23.13 24.51 -5.87
N SER A 42 -24.26 24.37 -5.17
CA SER A 42 -24.39 24.82 -3.77
C SER A 42 -23.21 24.27 -2.95
N PRO A 43 -22.65 25.03 -1.98
CA PRO A 43 -21.52 24.55 -1.20
C PRO A 43 -21.89 23.26 -0.47
N LYS A 44 -21.12 22.19 -0.71
CA LYS A 44 -21.32 20.88 -0.08
C LYS A 44 -21.32 21.05 1.44
N LYS A 45 -22.37 20.57 2.10
CA LYS A 45 -22.47 20.63 3.56
C LYS A 45 -21.64 19.49 4.14
N LEU A 46 -20.35 19.73 4.37
CA LEU A 46 -19.43 18.74 4.95
C LEU A 46 -19.52 18.74 6.48
N LYS A 47 -19.50 17.54 7.09
CA LYS A 47 -19.42 17.38 8.55
C LYS A 47 -17.96 17.26 8.97
N ALA A 48 -17.54 18.04 9.96
CA ALA A 48 -16.24 17.83 10.59
C ALA A 48 -16.29 16.54 11.43
N LEU A 49 -15.19 15.77 11.42
CA LEU A 49 -15.06 14.58 12.26
C LEU A 49 -15.25 14.96 13.74
N THR A 50 -15.86 14.08 14.52
CA THR A 50 -15.82 14.16 15.99
C THR A 50 -14.45 13.72 16.50
N GLN A 51 -14.18 13.89 17.80
CA GLN A 51 -12.93 13.39 18.37
C GLN A 51 -12.86 11.86 18.31
N GLU A 52 -13.95 11.18 18.67
CA GLU A 52 -14.05 9.72 18.62
C GLU A 52 -13.79 9.16 17.21
N GLN A 53 -14.30 9.82 16.17
CA GLN A 53 -14.09 9.41 14.78
C GLN A 53 -12.63 9.63 14.33
N ARG A 54 -12.00 10.72 14.80
CA ARG A 54 -10.56 10.94 14.57
C ARG A 54 -9.73 9.87 15.28
N ASP A 55 -10.02 9.60 16.54
CA ASP A 55 -9.29 8.61 17.34
C ASP A 55 -9.42 7.21 16.71
N PHE A 56 -10.61 6.86 16.21
CA PHE A 56 -10.84 5.64 15.43
C PHE A 56 -9.97 5.58 14.17
N LEU A 57 -9.99 6.63 13.34
CA LEU A 57 -9.20 6.67 12.09
C LEU A 57 -7.69 6.61 12.37
N ASP A 58 -7.21 7.33 13.38
CA ASP A 58 -5.81 7.32 13.80
C ASP A 58 -5.37 5.93 14.25
N SER A 59 -6.22 5.23 15.02
CA SER A 59 -5.99 3.86 15.44
C SER A 59 -5.98 2.89 14.26
N ALA A 60 -7.03 2.94 13.43
CA ALA A 60 -7.20 2.05 12.27
C ALA A 60 -6.03 2.16 11.28
N LEU A 61 -5.64 3.39 10.90
CA LEU A 61 -4.53 3.60 9.97
C LEU A 61 -3.17 3.21 10.55
N ARG A 62 -2.98 3.35 11.88
CA ARG A 62 -1.77 2.87 12.56
C ARG A 62 -1.68 1.35 12.52
N VAL A 63 -2.78 0.66 12.80
CA VAL A 63 -2.84 -0.80 12.78
C VAL A 63 -2.64 -1.34 11.36
N ASN A 64 -3.30 -0.75 10.35
CA ASN A 64 -3.10 -1.15 8.95
C ASN A 64 -1.63 -1.05 8.57
N GLN A 65 -0.99 0.09 8.85
CA GLN A 65 0.43 0.26 8.54
C GLN A 65 1.34 -0.79 9.22
N ALA A 66 1.03 -1.17 10.46
CA ALA A 66 1.77 -2.22 11.18
C ALA A 66 1.48 -3.63 10.64
N GLY A 67 0.23 -3.87 10.20
CA GLY A 67 -0.20 -5.11 9.52
C GLY A 67 0.54 -5.32 8.21
N GLU A 68 0.50 -4.33 7.32
CA GLU A 68 1.18 -4.38 6.02
C GLU A 68 2.70 -4.57 6.17
N LEU A 69 3.31 -3.91 7.16
CA LEU A 69 4.71 -4.15 7.49
C LEU A 69 4.96 -5.63 7.82
N ALA A 70 4.12 -6.20 8.68
CA ALA A 70 4.26 -7.58 9.11
C ALA A 70 4.12 -8.53 7.91
N ALA A 71 3.13 -8.32 7.05
CA ALA A 71 2.92 -9.12 5.84
C ALA A 71 4.14 -9.05 4.89
N VAL A 72 4.63 -7.85 4.56
CA VAL A 72 5.86 -7.64 3.77
C VAL A 72 7.04 -8.44 4.35
N LEU A 73 7.24 -8.37 5.67
CA LEU A 73 8.35 -9.04 6.35
C LEU A 73 8.18 -10.56 6.38
N ILE A 74 6.95 -11.07 6.51
CA ILE A 74 6.64 -12.50 6.47
C ILE A 74 6.96 -13.04 5.07
N TYR A 75 6.44 -12.42 4.00
CA TYR A 75 6.72 -12.84 2.63
C TYR A 75 8.20 -12.76 2.29
N ALA A 76 8.88 -11.69 2.70
CA ALA A 76 10.33 -11.54 2.52
C ALA A 76 11.12 -12.66 3.21
N ALA A 77 10.71 -13.05 4.43
CA ALA A 77 11.38 -14.10 5.19
C ALA A 77 11.09 -15.52 4.66
N GLN A 78 9.87 -15.77 4.17
CA GLN A 78 9.48 -17.06 3.61
C GLN A 78 10.12 -17.32 2.24
N SER A 79 10.16 -16.31 1.37
CA SER A 79 10.49 -16.45 -0.05
C SER A 79 11.81 -17.17 -0.34
N PRO A 80 12.96 -16.85 0.28
CA PRO A 80 14.23 -17.53 -0.01
C PRO A 80 14.19 -19.04 0.26
N ILE A 81 13.47 -19.47 1.30
CA ILE A 81 13.38 -20.88 1.70
C ILE A 81 12.42 -21.62 0.76
N LEU A 82 11.23 -21.06 0.52
CA LEU A 82 10.23 -21.66 -0.36
C LEU A 82 10.70 -21.75 -1.81
N LEU A 83 11.32 -20.68 -2.34
CA LEU A 83 11.78 -20.66 -3.73
C LEU A 83 12.98 -21.57 -3.99
N ARG A 84 13.71 -21.96 -2.94
CA ARG A 84 14.78 -22.96 -3.04
C ARG A 84 14.23 -24.38 -3.23
N SER A 85 13.12 -24.71 -2.58
CA SER A 85 12.47 -26.04 -2.70
C SER A 85 11.44 -26.10 -3.83
N LYS A 86 10.75 -24.99 -4.11
CA LYS A 86 9.68 -24.88 -5.11
C LYS A 86 9.87 -23.64 -6.01
N PRO A 87 10.83 -23.68 -6.97
CA PRO A 87 11.15 -22.52 -7.82
C PRO A 87 9.99 -22.00 -8.69
N HIS A 88 9.01 -22.85 -9.01
CA HIS A 88 7.84 -22.49 -9.82
C HIS A 88 6.93 -21.46 -9.13
N LEU A 89 7.00 -21.33 -7.80
CA LEU A 89 6.21 -20.37 -7.03
C LEU A 89 6.74 -18.94 -7.11
N ARG A 90 7.88 -18.71 -7.77
CA ARG A 90 8.52 -17.39 -7.84
C ARG A 90 7.56 -16.28 -8.26
N LYS A 91 6.75 -16.54 -9.30
CA LYS A 91 5.81 -15.54 -9.80
C LYS A 91 4.74 -15.20 -8.76
N LEU A 92 4.19 -16.21 -8.09
CA LEU A 92 3.18 -16.03 -7.06
C LEU A 92 3.74 -15.28 -5.84
N MET A 93 4.87 -15.74 -5.29
CA MET A 93 5.48 -15.09 -4.12
C MET A 93 5.89 -13.64 -4.41
N THR A 94 6.41 -13.36 -5.60
CA THR A 94 6.71 -11.98 -6.02
C THR A 94 5.44 -11.15 -6.15
N HIS A 95 4.38 -11.71 -6.73
CA HIS A 95 3.11 -11.00 -6.89
C HIS A 95 2.51 -10.59 -5.54
N MET A 96 2.42 -11.52 -4.58
CA MET A 96 1.88 -11.24 -3.24
C MET A 96 2.75 -10.23 -2.51
N TYR A 97 4.08 -10.41 -2.52
CA TYR A 97 5.01 -9.45 -1.92
C TYR A 97 4.88 -8.03 -2.51
N ASP A 98 4.75 -7.91 -3.83
CA ASP A 98 4.66 -6.61 -4.50
C ASP A 98 3.33 -5.89 -4.15
N GLN A 99 2.24 -6.63 -3.94
CA GLN A 99 0.98 -6.07 -3.42
C GLN A 99 1.14 -5.56 -1.99
N GLU A 100 1.68 -6.39 -1.09
CA GLU A 100 1.93 -6.00 0.31
C GLU A 100 2.84 -4.77 0.44
N ASP A 101 3.92 -4.70 -0.36
CA ASP A 101 4.79 -3.53 -0.39
C ASP A 101 4.05 -2.28 -0.91
N GLY A 102 3.11 -2.46 -1.85
CA GLY A 102 2.20 -1.43 -2.33
C GLY A 102 1.24 -0.94 -1.25
N HIS A 103 0.62 -1.86 -0.50
CA HIS A 103 -0.25 -1.54 0.64
C HIS A 103 0.54 -0.79 1.71
N PHE A 104 1.71 -1.31 2.09
CA PHE A 104 2.59 -0.70 3.08
C PHE A 104 2.99 0.73 2.69
N LYS A 105 3.35 0.96 1.42
CA LYS A 105 3.64 2.32 0.91
C LYS A 105 2.41 3.24 0.99
N THR A 106 1.23 2.72 0.66
CA THR A 106 -0.03 3.45 0.74
C THR A 106 -0.28 3.92 2.18
N PHE A 107 -0.20 3.02 3.16
CA PHE A 107 -0.43 3.40 4.55
C PHE A 107 0.68 4.27 5.14
N ASN A 108 1.95 4.06 4.77
CA ASN A 108 3.01 5.00 5.13
C ASN A 108 2.71 6.42 4.64
N GLY A 109 2.20 6.55 3.41
CA GLY A 109 1.75 7.83 2.87
C GLY A 109 0.59 8.43 3.67
N LEU A 110 -0.42 7.63 4.01
CA LEU A 110 -1.58 8.06 4.79
C LEU A 110 -1.19 8.50 6.21
N ILE A 111 -0.42 7.70 6.95
CA ILE A 111 -0.01 8.06 8.31
C ILE A 111 0.89 9.31 8.30
N HIS A 112 1.74 9.48 7.28
CA HIS A 112 2.57 10.67 7.14
C HIS A 112 1.73 11.91 6.85
N LYS A 113 0.81 11.81 5.87
CA LYS A 113 -0.11 12.90 5.48
C LYS A 113 -0.95 13.39 6.65
N HIS A 114 -1.47 12.47 7.45
CA HIS A 114 -2.35 12.76 8.58
C HIS A 114 -1.60 12.94 9.91
N ARG A 115 -0.26 12.85 9.91
CA ARG A 115 0.60 12.94 11.12
C ARG A 115 0.24 11.92 12.21
N ILE A 116 -0.22 10.77 11.78
CA ILE A 116 -0.54 9.63 12.65
C ILE A 116 0.78 8.98 13.05
N ARG A 117 0.96 8.76 14.36
CA ARG A 117 2.16 8.11 14.87
C ARG A 117 2.07 6.60 14.56
N PRO A 118 3.10 5.98 13.97
CA PRO A 118 3.20 4.52 13.91
C PRO A 118 3.15 3.92 15.32
N THR A 119 2.82 2.64 15.41
CA THR A 119 2.80 1.95 16.71
C THR A 119 4.17 1.96 17.38
N ALA A 120 4.21 2.23 18.68
CA ALA A 120 5.43 2.17 19.47
C ALA A 120 6.11 0.79 19.44
N LEU A 121 5.34 -0.27 19.11
CA LEU A 121 5.83 -1.65 19.02
C LEU A 121 6.37 -2.03 17.63
N TYR A 122 6.50 -1.06 16.71
CA TYR A 122 7.01 -1.29 15.36
C TYR A 122 8.29 -2.16 15.32
N PRO A 123 9.33 -1.92 16.15
CA PRO A 123 10.53 -2.76 16.14
C PRO A 123 10.26 -4.20 16.60
N LEU A 124 9.39 -4.38 17.59
CA LEU A 124 9.01 -5.70 18.10
C LEU A 124 8.25 -6.48 17.04
N TRP A 125 7.24 -5.86 16.42
CA TRP A 125 6.46 -6.47 15.34
C TRP A 125 7.32 -6.82 14.13
N SER A 126 8.30 -5.98 13.80
CA SER A 126 9.26 -6.28 12.73
C SER A 126 10.00 -7.61 12.99
N VAL A 127 10.55 -7.77 14.21
CA VAL A 127 11.28 -9.00 14.59
C VAL A 127 10.35 -10.21 14.63
N MET A 128 9.16 -10.06 15.20
CA MET A 128 8.19 -11.15 15.32
C MET A 128 7.68 -11.61 13.95
N ALA A 129 7.38 -10.69 13.04
CA ALA A 129 6.92 -10.99 11.68
C ALA A 129 8.00 -11.72 10.87
N THR A 130 9.24 -11.20 10.86
CA THR A 130 10.37 -11.89 10.21
C THR A 130 10.60 -13.28 10.79
N GLY A 131 10.57 -13.41 12.13
CA GLY A 131 10.74 -14.70 12.81
C GLY A 131 9.62 -15.69 12.47
N LEU A 132 8.38 -15.22 12.40
CA LEU A 132 7.22 -16.03 12.01
C LEU A 132 7.35 -16.54 10.57
N GLY A 133 7.65 -15.65 9.61
CA GLY A 133 7.85 -16.05 8.21
C GLY A 133 9.02 -17.04 8.04
N TRP A 134 10.16 -16.76 8.68
CA TRP A 134 11.31 -17.66 8.61
C TRP A 134 11.03 -19.04 9.22
N SER A 135 10.44 -19.07 10.42
CA SER A 135 10.16 -20.33 11.13
C SER A 135 9.14 -21.19 10.40
N THR A 136 8.07 -20.59 9.87
CA THR A 136 7.02 -21.33 9.14
C THR A 136 7.54 -21.88 7.82
N ALA A 137 8.35 -21.13 7.07
CA ALA A 137 9.00 -21.65 5.87
C ALA A 137 10.02 -22.76 6.16
N MET A 138 10.69 -22.72 7.32
CA MET A 138 11.56 -23.81 7.77
C MET A 138 10.79 -25.08 8.13
N LEU A 139 9.57 -24.96 8.66
CA LEU A 139 8.70 -26.10 8.97
C LEU A 139 8.17 -26.79 7.72
N GLY A 140 8.03 -26.05 6.62
CA GLY A 140 7.66 -26.62 5.33
C GLY A 140 6.87 -25.64 4.48
N TYR A 141 6.57 -26.08 3.26
CA TYR A 141 5.78 -25.29 2.33
C TYR A 141 4.34 -25.10 2.82
N GLU A 142 3.70 -26.19 3.24
CA GLU A 142 2.32 -26.21 3.72
C GLU A 142 2.18 -25.37 4.99
N ALA A 143 3.17 -25.39 5.89
CA ALA A 143 3.20 -24.56 7.09
C ALA A 143 3.35 -23.07 6.77
N ALA A 144 4.13 -22.71 5.75
CA ALA A 144 4.23 -21.33 5.29
C ALA A 144 2.92 -20.83 4.68
N MET A 145 2.25 -21.64 3.87
CA MET A 145 0.94 -21.29 3.31
C MET A 145 -0.14 -21.24 4.39
N ALA A 146 -0.11 -22.10 5.40
CA ALA A 146 -0.99 -22.00 6.57
C ALA A 146 -0.73 -20.73 7.40
N CYS A 147 0.52 -20.26 7.46
CA CYS A 147 0.83 -18.98 8.07
C CYS A 147 0.20 -17.82 7.29
N THR A 148 0.33 -17.82 5.96
CA THR A 148 -0.32 -16.84 5.09
C THR A 148 -1.83 -16.86 5.30
N GLU A 149 -2.48 -18.02 5.17
CA GLU A 149 -3.93 -18.17 5.39
C GLU A 149 -4.37 -17.57 6.74
N ALA A 150 -3.64 -17.87 7.81
CA ALA A 150 -3.93 -17.37 9.14
C ALA A 150 -3.77 -15.85 9.28
N VAL A 151 -2.74 -15.26 8.67
CA VAL A 151 -2.48 -13.82 8.74
C VAL A 151 -3.52 -13.06 7.91
N GLU A 152 -3.74 -13.45 6.65
CA GLU A 152 -4.66 -12.74 5.75
C GLU A 152 -6.11 -12.86 6.19
N THR A 153 -6.47 -13.96 6.86
CA THR A 153 -7.79 -14.08 7.51
C THR A 153 -8.02 -12.97 8.54
N GLU A 154 -7.02 -12.66 9.37
CA GLU A 154 -7.18 -11.64 10.41
C GLU A 154 -7.00 -10.22 9.86
N ILE A 155 -6.11 -10.02 8.88
CA ILE A 155 -5.94 -8.72 8.20
C ILE A 155 -7.21 -8.38 7.40
N GLY A 156 -7.69 -9.28 6.54
CA GLY A 156 -8.94 -9.09 5.78
C GLY A 156 -10.18 -8.94 6.66
N GLY A 157 -10.21 -9.63 7.82
CA GLY A 157 -11.23 -9.44 8.85
C GLY A 157 -11.21 -8.03 9.42
N HIS A 158 -10.02 -7.52 9.77
CA HIS A 158 -9.84 -6.17 10.30
C HIS A 158 -10.27 -5.09 9.30
N TYR A 159 -9.93 -5.25 8.01
CA TYR A 159 -10.41 -4.34 6.97
C TYR A 159 -11.93 -4.34 6.84
N ASN A 160 -12.57 -5.51 6.88
CA ASN A 160 -14.03 -5.60 6.82
C ASN A 160 -14.71 -4.84 7.97
N GLU A 161 -14.18 -4.99 9.18
CA GLU A 161 -14.69 -4.26 10.35
C GLU A 161 -14.54 -2.75 10.19
N GLN A 162 -13.38 -2.27 9.74
CA GLN A 162 -13.14 -0.85 9.48
C GLN A 162 -14.09 -0.29 8.42
N ILE A 163 -14.19 -0.97 7.27
CA ILE A 163 -15.08 -0.55 6.17
C ILE A 163 -16.52 -0.47 6.67
N ARG A 164 -16.98 -1.44 7.47
CA ARG A 164 -18.33 -1.42 8.05
C ARG A 164 -18.53 -0.18 8.92
N THR A 165 -17.62 0.10 9.85
CA THR A 165 -17.71 1.28 10.74
C THR A 165 -17.70 2.60 9.94
N LEU A 166 -16.87 2.70 8.91
CA LEU A 166 -16.83 3.88 8.04
C LEU A 166 -18.13 4.07 7.26
N LEU A 167 -18.73 2.99 6.75
CA LEU A 167 -20.01 3.05 6.06
C LEU A 167 -21.16 3.42 6.99
N GLU A 168 -21.20 2.88 8.21
CA GLU A 168 -22.18 3.27 9.22
C GLU A 168 -22.10 4.76 9.54
N MET A 169 -20.88 5.29 9.71
CA MET A 169 -20.62 6.72 9.90
C MET A 169 -21.11 7.55 8.71
N ILE A 170 -20.80 7.12 7.47
CA ILE A 170 -21.23 7.79 6.25
C ILE A 170 -22.75 7.82 6.14
N THR A 171 -23.42 6.68 6.33
CA THR A 171 -24.89 6.59 6.26
C THR A 171 -25.57 7.49 7.28
N GLN A 172 -25.02 7.60 8.49
CA GLN A 172 -25.54 8.53 9.50
C GLN A 172 -25.41 9.99 9.05
N TRP A 173 -24.28 10.37 8.47
CA TRP A 173 -24.08 11.73 7.97
C TRP A 173 -24.99 12.09 6.81
N GLU A 174 -25.19 11.16 5.87
CA GLU A 174 -26.12 11.32 4.76
C GLU A 174 -27.57 11.47 5.26
N ALA A 175 -27.98 10.70 6.27
CA ALA A 175 -29.29 10.82 6.90
C ALA A 175 -29.50 12.17 7.61
N GLU A 176 -28.43 12.77 8.13
CA GLU A 176 -28.42 14.12 8.70
C GLU A 176 -28.32 15.24 7.63
N GLY A 177 -28.23 14.88 6.35
CA GLY A 177 -28.14 15.80 5.22
C GLY A 177 -26.74 16.40 5.00
N TYR A 178 -25.69 15.71 5.43
CA TYR A 178 -24.31 16.06 5.12
C TYR A 178 -23.79 15.24 3.93
N GLU A 179 -22.86 15.84 3.20
CA GLU A 179 -22.10 15.13 2.16
C GLU A 179 -20.81 14.53 2.74
N VAL A 180 -20.37 13.42 2.16
CA VAL A 180 -19.09 12.79 2.48
C VAL A 180 -17.96 13.52 1.76
N GLY A 181 -16.89 13.83 2.50
CA GLY A 181 -15.67 14.38 1.92
C GLY A 181 -15.04 13.40 0.91
N GLU A 182 -14.40 13.95 -0.11
CA GLU A 182 -13.68 13.17 -1.14
C GLU A 182 -12.61 12.27 -0.51
N GLU A 183 -11.85 12.81 0.44
CA GLU A 183 -10.78 12.08 1.13
C GLU A 183 -11.28 10.84 1.89
N LEU A 184 -12.41 10.94 2.59
CA LEU A 184 -13.00 9.81 3.30
C LEU A 184 -13.56 8.77 2.31
N SER A 185 -14.16 9.25 1.22
CA SER A 185 -14.68 8.39 0.15
C SER A 185 -13.55 7.61 -0.52
N ASP A 186 -12.41 8.25 -0.77
CA ASP A 186 -11.24 7.63 -1.36
C ASP A 186 -10.57 6.66 -0.39
N LEU A 187 -10.49 6.99 0.90
CA LEU A 187 -10.04 6.05 1.93
C LEU A 187 -10.89 4.76 1.91
N VAL A 188 -12.22 4.86 1.90
CA VAL A 188 -13.09 3.68 1.85
C VAL A 188 -12.87 2.86 0.58
N LYS A 189 -12.64 3.50 -0.57
CA LYS A 189 -12.30 2.79 -1.82
C LYS A 189 -10.96 2.07 -1.69
N THR A 190 -9.93 2.75 -1.18
CA THR A 190 -8.60 2.16 -0.96
C THR A 190 -8.69 0.95 -0.03
N LEU A 191 -9.38 1.07 1.11
CA LEU A 191 -9.55 -0.05 2.05
C LEU A 191 -10.27 -1.25 1.40
N ARG A 192 -11.26 -1.01 0.53
CA ARG A 192 -11.96 -2.08 -0.18
C ARG A 192 -11.05 -2.80 -1.18
N VAL A 193 -10.25 -2.05 -1.94
CA VAL A 193 -9.29 -2.63 -2.89
C VAL A 193 -8.29 -3.51 -2.14
N ILE A 194 -7.65 -2.97 -1.11
CA ILE A 194 -6.66 -3.71 -0.31
C ILE A 194 -7.30 -4.95 0.30
N ARG A 195 -8.47 -4.84 0.95
CA ARG A 195 -9.19 -6.00 1.46
C ARG A 195 -9.44 -7.08 0.41
N ASP A 196 -9.85 -6.69 -0.79
CA ASP A 196 -10.13 -7.66 -1.85
C ASP A 196 -8.84 -8.36 -2.32
N GLU A 197 -7.71 -7.66 -2.30
CA GLU A 197 -6.37 -8.23 -2.54
C GLU A 197 -5.93 -9.18 -1.39
N GLU A 198 -6.18 -8.84 -0.12
CA GLU A 198 -5.93 -9.74 1.04
C GLU A 198 -6.72 -11.05 0.94
N LEU A 199 -7.98 -10.96 0.48
CA LEU A 199 -8.81 -12.14 0.26
C LEU A 199 -8.28 -12.99 -0.90
N GLU A 200 -7.72 -12.36 -1.93
CA GLU A 200 -7.03 -13.07 -3.01
C GLU A 200 -5.80 -13.83 -2.47
N HIS A 201 -5.03 -13.23 -1.57
CA HIS A 201 -3.86 -13.87 -0.95
C HIS A 201 -4.26 -15.06 -0.09
N LEU A 202 -5.34 -14.92 0.68
CA LEU A 202 -5.96 -16.01 1.43
C LEU A 202 -6.35 -17.18 0.51
N ASP A 203 -7.04 -16.89 -0.59
CA ASP A 203 -7.45 -17.89 -1.57
C ASP A 203 -6.23 -18.60 -2.19
N HIS A 204 -5.19 -17.83 -2.58
CA HIS A 204 -3.93 -18.39 -3.06
C HIS A 204 -3.33 -19.35 -2.03
N ALA A 205 -3.27 -18.99 -0.76
CA ALA A 205 -2.72 -19.86 0.29
C ALA A 205 -3.49 -21.18 0.41
N VAL A 206 -4.83 -21.12 0.39
CA VAL A 206 -5.70 -22.31 0.45
C VAL A 206 -5.51 -23.21 -0.77
N GLU A 207 -5.47 -22.62 -1.98
CA GLU A 207 -5.19 -23.34 -3.23
C GLU A 207 -3.79 -23.98 -3.24
N HIS A 208 -2.86 -23.39 -2.49
CA HIS A 208 -1.46 -23.80 -2.39
C HIS A 208 -1.17 -24.68 -1.16
N ASP A 209 -2.13 -25.52 -0.77
CA ASP A 209 -1.99 -26.58 0.24
C ASP A 209 -1.86 -26.11 1.69
N ALA A 210 -2.27 -24.88 2.04
CA ALA A 210 -2.26 -24.42 3.43
C ALA A 210 -2.91 -25.42 4.41
N GLN A 211 -4.08 -25.98 4.03
CA GLN A 211 -4.84 -26.92 4.86
C GLN A 211 -4.15 -28.29 5.06
N LYS A 212 -3.07 -28.57 4.31
CA LYS A 212 -2.27 -29.80 4.49
C LYS A 212 -1.19 -29.67 5.56
N ALA A 213 -1.03 -28.52 6.20
CA ALA A 213 -0.14 -28.39 7.35
C ALA A 213 -0.59 -29.31 8.49
N GLU A 214 0.34 -29.98 9.18
CA GLU A 214 -0.01 -30.89 10.27
C GLU A 214 0.67 -30.46 11.58
N PRO A 215 -0.08 -30.13 12.65
CA PRO A 215 -1.53 -29.90 12.71
C PRO A 215 -1.94 -28.47 12.30
N HIS A 216 -2.67 -28.33 11.19
CA HIS A 216 -3.13 -27.04 10.63
C HIS A 216 -3.89 -26.18 11.63
N TRP A 217 -4.94 -26.73 12.24
CA TRP A 217 -5.81 -26.00 13.16
C TRP A 217 -5.06 -25.37 14.35
N LEU A 218 -3.99 -26.03 14.80
CA LEU A 218 -3.18 -25.55 15.92
C LEU A 218 -2.25 -24.44 15.46
N LEU A 219 -1.58 -24.64 14.32
CA LEU A 219 -0.68 -23.64 13.74
C LEU A 219 -1.46 -22.35 13.42
N THR A 220 -2.54 -22.45 12.65
CA THR A 220 -3.38 -21.30 12.30
C THR A 220 -4.03 -20.70 13.54
N GLY A 221 -4.51 -21.52 14.48
CA GLY A 221 -5.10 -21.05 15.74
C GLY A 221 -4.15 -20.17 16.56
N VAL A 222 -2.88 -20.58 16.71
CA VAL A 222 -1.86 -19.81 17.43
C VAL A 222 -1.52 -18.51 16.69
N ILE A 223 -1.30 -18.59 15.38
CA ILE A 223 -0.95 -17.42 14.56
C ILE A 223 -2.07 -16.39 14.60
N ARG A 224 -3.32 -16.81 14.37
CA ARG A 224 -4.49 -15.94 14.42
C ARG A 224 -4.67 -15.29 15.80
N ALA A 225 -4.45 -16.03 16.88
CA ALA A 225 -4.48 -15.46 18.23
C ALA A 225 -3.38 -14.41 18.43
N GLY A 226 -2.18 -14.64 17.88
CA GLY A 226 -1.10 -13.66 17.84
C GLY A 226 -1.48 -12.40 17.07
N CYS A 227 -2.05 -12.53 15.87
CA CYS A 227 -2.50 -11.40 15.04
C CYS A 227 -3.55 -10.54 15.77
N ARG A 228 -4.58 -11.16 16.38
CA ARG A 228 -5.58 -10.42 17.17
C ARG A 228 -4.94 -9.68 18.35
N GLY A 229 -3.99 -10.31 19.02
CA GLY A 229 -3.22 -9.66 20.09
C GLY A 229 -2.44 -8.44 19.56
N ALA A 230 -1.74 -8.60 18.44
CA ALA A 230 -0.96 -7.52 17.83
C ALA A 230 -1.85 -6.35 17.38
N ILE A 231 -2.99 -6.62 16.76
CA ILE A 231 -4.02 -5.63 16.39
C ILE A 231 -4.46 -4.87 17.65
N TRP A 232 -4.96 -5.57 18.66
CA TRP A 232 -5.49 -4.96 19.88
C TRP A 232 -4.47 -4.09 20.62
N VAL A 233 -3.20 -4.50 20.66
CA VAL A 233 -2.15 -3.69 21.29
C VAL A 233 -1.84 -2.47 20.41
N SER A 234 -1.71 -2.64 19.10
CA SER A 234 -1.32 -1.56 18.17
C SER A 234 -2.40 -0.49 18.02
N GLU A 235 -3.68 -0.81 18.26
CA GLU A 235 -4.74 0.19 18.37
C GLU A 235 -4.45 1.23 19.47
N LYS A 236 -3.75 0.82 20.53
CA LYS A 236 -3.55 1.62 21.74
C LYS A 236 -2.23 2.37 21.80
N VAL A 237 -1.17 1.88 21.14
CA VAL A 237 0.21 2.38 21.29
C VAL A 237 0.92 2.56 19.96
#